data_AF-A0A7W3TBP3-F1
#
_entry.id   AF-A0A7W3TBP3-F1
#
_cell.length_a   1.000
_cell.length_b   1.000
_cell.length_c   1.000
_cell.angle_alpha   90.00
_cell.angle_beta   90.00
_cell.angle_gamma   90.00
#
_symmetry.space_group_name_H-M   'P 1'
#
loop_
_entity.id
_entity.type
_entity.pdbx_description
1 polymer ?
#
loop_
_entity_poly.entity_id
_entity_poly.type
_entity_poly.pdbx_seq_one_letter_code
_entity_poly.pdbx_strand_id
1 'polypeptide(L)'
;MSLLTTVAGLRAVQTGTAQPLTTVRHTHIDDRPVVLIPLTLAGEACAPLAAMVGTDRDRPVLLTVPQPRDRTLRFRFAEELADVLLPLIDDCRTESETYEAGRPKEERTRWTRAPQILVPNPGGIGFIRLLGRSTRLRRTDGPHAVAPTVPLLGNWLTWFADRTDFPGSGLLLAMTRLLTDHWATGQSPTENAHLPSLLA
;
A
#
# COMPACT_ATOMS: atom_id res chain seq x y z
N MET A 1 -8.58 -22.63 0.00
CA MET A 1 -7.49 -23.16 -0.86
C MET A 1 -8.10 -24.12 -1.85
N SER A 2 -7.63 -24.08 -3.11
CA SER A 2 -8.05 -25.06 -4.13
C SER A 2 -7.17 -26.32 -4.06
N LEU A 3 -7.66 -27.45 -4.58
CA LEU A 3 -6.86 -28.67 -4.71
C LEU A 3 -5.58 -28.45 -5.54
N LEU A 4 -5.67 -27.62 -6.59
CA LEU A 4 -4.52 -27.25 -7.42
C LEU A 4 -3.43 -26.52 -6.62
N THR A 5 -3.83 -25.59 -5.75
CA THR A 5 -2.90 -24.86 -4.88
C THR A 5 -2.20 -25.81 -3.91
N THR A 6 -2.93 -26.77 -3.33
CA THR A 6 -2.35 -27.78 -2.43
C THR A 6 -1.34 -28.67 -3.15
N VAL A 7 -1.68 -29.19 -4.33
CA VAL A 7 -0.77 -30.03 -5.13
C VAL A 7 0.49 -29.25 -5.53
N ALA A 8 0.33 -27.98 -5.93
CA ALA A 8 1.45 -27.11 -6.26
C ALA A 8 2.36 -26.85 -5.04
N GLY A 9 1.80 -26.63 -3.86
CA GLY A 9 2.56 -26.49 -2.62
C GLY A 9 3.35 -27.76 -2.25
N LEU A 10 2.74 -28.94 -2.36
CA LEU A 10 3.42 -30.22 -2.13
C LEU A 10 4.57 -30.43 -3.12
N ARG A 11 4.37 -30.09 -4.40
CA ARG A 11 5.44 -30.11 -5.41
C ARG A 11 6.54 -29.10 -5.08
N ALA A 12 6.20 -27.93 -4.56
CA ALA A 12 7.19 -26.95 -4.15
C ALA A 12 8.08 -27.47 -3.01
N VAL A 13 7.49 -28.15 -2.01
CA VAL A 13 8.25 -28.84 -0.95
C VAL A 13 9.16 -29.92 -1.54
N GLN A 14 8.62 -30.77 -2.43
CA GLN A 14 9.38 -31.89 -2.99
C GLN A 14 10.56 -31.44 -3.86
N THR A 15 10.39 -30.34 -4.60
CA THR A 15 11.40 -29.84 -5.57
C THR A 15 12.29 -28.76 -5.00
N GLY A 16 11.94 -28.17 -3.86
CA GLY A 16 12.61 -26.99 -3.31
C GLY A 16 12.41 -25.71 -4.13
N THR A 17 11.43 -25.69 -5.04
CA THR A 17 11.19 -24.55 -5.95
C THR A 17 9.72 -24.13 -5.96
N ALA A 18 9.45 -22.83 -5.89
CA ALA A 18 8.08 -22.32 -5.98
C ALA A 18 7.44 -22.70 -7.32
N GLN A 19 6.16 -23.08 -7.29
CA GLN A 19 5.43 -23.56 -8.46
C GLN A 19 4.48 -22.46 -8.98
N PRO A 20 4.47 -22.16 -10.29
CA PRO A 20 3.56 -21.17 -10.84
C PRO A 20 2.12 -21.66 -10.75
N LEU A 21 1.21 -20.82 -10.23
CA LEU A 21 -0.22 -21.09 -10.13
C LEU A 21 -1.01 -20.57 -11.34
N THR A 22 -0.44 -19.62 -12.06
CA THR A 22 -1.03 -19.02 -13.26
C THR A 22 0.07 -18.63 -14.23
N THR A 23 -0.26 -18.57 -15.52
CA THR A 23 0.64 -18.09 -16.57
C THR A 23 0.65 -16.57 -16.66
N VAL A 24 -0.44 -15.90 -16.28
CA VAL A 24 -0.60 -14.43 -16.33
C VAL A 24 -1.38 -13.94 -15.11
N ARG A 25 -1.03 -12.76 -14.59
CA ARG A 25 -1.88 -11.98 -13.68
C ARG A 25 -2.10 -10.58 -14.26
N HIS A 26 -3.36 -10.17 -14.33
CA HIS A 26 -3.77 -8.83 -14.77
C HIS A 26 -3.64 -7.79 -13.65
N THR A 27 -2.57 -7.86 -12.85
CA THR A 27 -2.27 -6.84 -11.85
C THR A 27 -1.27 -5.88 -12.45
N HIS A 28 -1.75 -4.68 -12.81
CA HIS A 28 -0.88 -3.61 -13.27
C HIS A 28 0.02 -3.14 -12.11
N ILE A 29 1.32 -3.08 -12.36
CA ILE A 29 2.29 -2.42 -11.49
C ILE A 29 2.72 -1.16 -12.23
N ASP A 30 2.57 -0.03 -11.56
CA ASP A 30 3.00 1.25 -12.09
C ASP A 30 4.53 1.30 -12.21
N ASP A 31 5.08 2.07 -13.16
CA ASP A 31 6.53 2.18 -13.37
C ASP A 31 7.26 2.87 -12.21
N ARG A 32 6.54 3.68 -11.42
CA ARG A 32 7.06 4.41 -10.26
C ARG A 32 6.13 4.25 -9.05
N PRO A 33 5.88 3.01 -8.59
CA PRO A 33 4.99 2.79 -7.46
C PRO A 33 5.69 3.25 -6.18
N VAL A 34 4.93 3.70 -5.19
CA VAL A 34 5.49 4.03 -3.88
C VAL A 34 5.57 2.77 -3.04
N VAL A 35 6.75 2.43 -2.54
CA VAL A 35 6.90 1.39 -1.53
C VAL A 35 6.76 2.04 -0.16
N LEU A 36 5.86 1.54 0.68
CA LEU A 36 5.67 1.97 2.07
C LEU A 36 5.80 0.75 3.00
N ILE A 37 6.82 0.76 3.85
CA ILE A 37 7.16 -0.30 4.80
C ILE A 37 6.93 0.23 6.22
N PRO A 38 5.71 0.05 6.79
CA PRO A 38 5.42 0.54 8.12
C PRO A 38 5.91 -0.43 9.21
N LEU A 39 6.39 0.14 10.31
CA LEU A 39 6.67 -0.54 11.56
C LEU A 39 5.81 0.10 12.66
N THR A 40 5.05 -0.72 13.38
CA THR A 40 4.10 -0.26 14.41
C THR A 40 4.43 -0.84 15.78
N LEU A 41 4.15 -0.08 16.83
CA LEU A 41 4.22 -0.58 18.20
C LEU A 41 3.16 -1.67 18.41
N ALA A 42 3.57 -2.81 18.96
CA ALA A 42 2.66 -3.89 19.32
C ALA A 42 1.69 -3.46 20.44
N GLY A 43 0.43 -3.87 20.34
CA GLY A 43 -0.59 -3.65 21.37
C GLY A 43 -1.23 -2.26 21.41
N GLU A 44 -0.78 -1.32 20.56
CA GLU A 44 -1.36 0.03 20.48
C GLU A 44 -1.89 0.29 19.07
N ALA A 45 -3.16 0.66 18.96
CA ALA A 45 -3.78 0.94 17.68
C ALA A 45 -3.19 2.20 17.04
N CYS A 46 -2.67 2.07 15.81
CA CYS A 46 -2.16 3.19 15.02
C CYS A 46 -1.01 3.97 15.69
N ALA A 47 -0.06 3.25 16.28
CA ALA A 47 1.17 3.82 16.84
C ALA A 47 2.37 3.50 15.93
N PRO A 48 2.69 4.36 14.95
CA PRO A 48 3.89 4.19 14.12
C PRO A 48 5.13 4.27 15.00
N LEU A 49 6.08 3.36 14.77
CA LEU A 49 7.46 3.42 15.28
C LEU A 49 8.39 3.98 14.20
N ALA A 50 8.20 3.50 12.97
CA ALA A 50 8.94 3.96 11.81
C ALA A 50 8.17 3.64 10.52
N ALA A 51 8.55 4.29 9.42
CA ALA A 51 8.20 3.84 8.10
C ALA A 51 9.35 4.15 7.13
N MET A 52 9.67 3.20 6.26
CA MET A 52 10.49 3.47 5.08
C MET A 52 9.56 3.71 3.89
N VAL A 53 9.74 4.81 3.18
CA VAL A 53 8.87 5.21 2.07
C VAL A 53 9.66 5.77 0.90
N GLY A 54 9.30 5.42 -0.33
CA GLY A 54 9.92 5.99 -1.52
C GLY A 54 9.54 5.28 -2.81
N THR A 55 9.91 5.89 -3.94
CA THR A 55 9.79 5.30 -5.29
C THR A 55 11.13 4.84 -5.85
N ASP A 56 12.24 5.33 -5.29
CA ASP A 56 13.61 4.98 -5.66
C ASP A 56 14.22 4.10 -4.56
N ARG A 57 14.66 2.90 -4.94
CA ARG A 57 15.28 1.92 -4.04
C ARG A 57 16.56 2.44 -3.40
N ASP A 58 17.29 3.31 -4.11
CA ASP A 58 18.61 3.80 -3.70
C ASP A 58 18.49 5.10 -2.88
N ARG A 59 17.28 5.68 -2.80
CA ARG A 59 16.98 6.93 -2.08
C ARG A 59 15.67 6.86 -1.27
N PRO A 60 15.51 5.87 -0.37
CA PRO A 60 14.32 5.81 0.47
C PRO A 60 14.34 6.91 1.56
N VAL A 61 13.17 7.35 1.97
CA VAL A 61 12.97 8.22 3.14
C VAL A 61 12.63 7.36 4.35
N LEU A 62 13.38 7.51 5.44
CA LEU A 62 13.09 6.85 6.71
C LEU A 62 12.45 7.85 7.68
N LEU A 63 11.21 7.58 8.06
CA LEU A 63 10.46 8.32 9.07
C LEU A 63 10.49 7.54 10.39
N THR A 64 10.64 8.22 11.52
CA THR A 64 10.71 7.58 12.85
C THR A 64 9.90 8.33 13.89
N VAL A 65 9.40 7.60 14.89
CA VAL A 65 8.63 8.15 16.01
C VAL A 65 9.22 7.62 17.31
N PRO A 66 10.10 8.39 17.97
CA PRO A 66 10.84 7.90 19.14
C PRO A 66 9.93 7.57 20.32
N GLN A 67 8.83 8.32 20.48
CA GLN A 67 7.81 8.04 21.48
C GLN A 67 6.46 7.82 20.79
N PRO A 68 6.14 6.58 20.37
CA PRO A 68 4.93 6.27 19.63
C PRO A 68 3.65 6.42 20.45
N ARG A 69 3.72 6.78 21.74
CA ARG A 69 2.57 7.15 22.58
C ARG A 69 2.30 8.66 22.62
N ASP A 70 3.27 9.47 22.20
CA ASP A 70 3.10 10.91 22.09
C ASP A 70 2.28 11.24 20.84
N ARG A 71 1.13 11.87 21.04
CA ARG A 71 0.20 12.22 19.97
C ARG A 71 0.75 13.28 19.02
N THR A 72 1.53 14.23 19.52
CA THR A 72 2.14 15.28 18.71
C THR A 72 3.15 14.66 17.75
N LEU A 73 3.98 13.73 18.23
CA LEU A 73 4.93 13.02 17.38
C LEU A 73 4.25 12.12 16.35
N ARG A 74 3.10 11.50 16.68
CA ARG A 74 2.29 10.77 15.70
C ARG A 74 1.79 11.66 14.56
N PHE A 75 1.38 12.90 14.84
CA PHE A 75 0.95 13.83 13.80
C PHE A 75 2.11 14.38 12.98
N ARG A 76 3.25 14.65 13.62
CA ARG A 76 4.47 15.01 12.90
C ARG A 76 4.88 13.90 11.92
N PHE A 77 4.80 12.64 12.32
CA PHE A 77 5.01 11.51 11.40
C PHE A 77 4.02 11.52 10.23
N ALA A 78 2.75 11.82 10.49
CA ALA A 78 1.74 11.91 9.43
C ALA A 78 2.01 13.10 8.48
N GLU A 79 2.51 14.22 9.00
CA GLU A 79 2.93 15.38 8.21
C GLU A 79 4.14 15.03 7.33
N GLU A 80 5.20 14.44 7.89
CA GLU A 80 6.38 14.01 7.14
C GLU A 80 6.03 12.93 6.09
N LEU A 81 5.08 12.04 6.39
CA LEU A 81 4.58 11.08 5.41
C LEU A 81 3.76 11.78 4.30
N ALA A 82 3.02 12.84 4.63
CA ALA A 82 2.26 13.62 3.66
C ALA A 82 3.19 14.35 2.70
N ASP A 83 4.31 14.87 3.19
CA ASP A 83 5.33 15.53 2.36
C ASP A 83 5.94 14.60 1.31
N VAL A 84 5.96 13.29 1.58
CA VAL A 84 6.39 12.28 0.60
C VAL A 84 5.25 11.86 -0.33
N LEU A 85 4.07 11.55 0.20
CA LEU A 85 3.00 10.92 -0.57
C LEU A 85 2.17 11.89 -1.40
N LEU A 86 1.87 13.09 -0.89
CA LEU A 86 0.99 14.03 -1.59
C LEU A 86 1.58 14.51 -2.93
N PRO A 87 2.88 14.87 -3.03
CA PRO A 87 3.46 15.22 -4.32
C PRO A 87 3.36 14.08 -5.35
N LEU A 88 3.56 12.83 -4.92
CA LEU A 88 3.48 11.67 -5.81
C LEU A 88 2.06 11.41 -6.33
N ILE A 89 1.05 11.74 -5.52
CA ILE A 89 -0.36 11.66 -5.91
C ILE A 89 -0.69 12.80 -6.89
N ASP A 90 -0.20 14.01 -6.63
CA ASP A 90 -0.43 15.16 -7.51
C ASP A 90 0.31 15.00 -8.85
N ASP A 91 1.50 14.40 -8.88
CA ASP A 91 2.20 14.02 -10.12
C ASP A 91 1.31 13.17 -11.04
N CYS A 92 0.56 12.21 -10.47
CA CYS A 92 -0.35 11.34 -11.24
C CYS A 92 -1.55 12.10 -11.84
N ARG A 93 -1.77 13.35 -11.43
CA ARG A 93 -2.85 14.23 -11.87
C ARG A 93 -2.36 15.33 -12.83
N THR A 94 -1.20 15.13 -13.44
CA THR A 94 -0.61 16.11 -14.38
C THR A 94 -0.96 15.78 -15.83
N GLU A 95 -0.86 14.52 -16.23
CA GLU A 95 -1.12 14.08 -17.60
C GLU A 95 -2.51 13.46 -17.73
N SER A 96 -3.29 13.98 -18.67
CA SER A 96 -4.61 13.46 -19.00
C SER A 96 -4.74 13.17 -20.48
N GLU A 97 -5.61 12.22 -20.79
CA GLU A 97 -6.00 11.89 -22.14
C GLU A 97 -7.51 11.93 -22.30
N THR A 98 -7.93 12.25 -23.51
CA THR A 98 -9.32 12.22 -23.93
C THR A 98 -9.64 10.86 -24.53
N TYR A 99 -10.79 10.29 -24.18
CA TYR A 99 -11.29 9.04 -24.72
C TYR A 99 -12.80 9.09 -24.95
N GLU A 100 -13.29 8.35 -25.94
CA GLU A 100 -14.73 8.21 -26.20
C GLU A 100 -15.32 7.02 -25.45
N ALA A 101 -16.43 7.20 -24.74
CA ALA A 101 -17.15 6.11 -24.06
C ALA A 101 -18.67 6.25 -24.18
N GLY A 102 -19.38 5.12 -24.09
CA GLY A 102 -20.85 5.08 -24.12
C GLY A 102 -21.47 4.85 -25.50
N ARG A 103 -22.81 4.86 -25.53
CA ARG A 103 -23.65 4.86 -26.75
C ARG A 103 -24.83 5.83 -26.52
N PRO A 104 -24.87 7.02 -27.14
CA PRO A 104 -23.90 7.57 -28.09
C PRO A 104 -22.51 7.79 -27.46
N LYS A 105 -21.48 7.90 -28.31
CA LYS A 105 -20.11 8.13 -27.85
C LYS A 105 -19.99 9.54 -27.28
N GLU A 106 -19.62 9.62 -26.01
CA GLU A 106 -19.33 10.87 -25.31
C GLU A 106 -17.83 10.99 -25.11
N GLU A 107 -17.31 12.20 -25.33
CA GLU A 107 -15.92 12.53 -25.04
C GLU A 107 -15.73 12.69 -23.53
N ARG A 108 -14.77 11.96 -22.95
CA ARG A 108 -14.44 11.98 -21.52
C ARG A 108 -12.93 12.16 -21.34
N THR A 109 -12.53 12.76 -20.23
CA THR A 109 -11.12 12.93 -19.87
C THR A 109 -10.78 12.03 -18.68
N ARG A 110 -9.63 11.37 -18.73
CA ARG A 110 -9.06 10.62 -17.61
C ARG A 110 -7.58 10.92 -17.43
N TRP A 111 -7.10 10.74 -16.22
CA TRP A 111 -5.66 10.73 -15.94
C TRP A 111 -5.03 9.49 -16.57
N THR A 112 -3.84 9.64 -17.15
CA THR A 112 -3.11 8.53 -17.80
C THR A 112 -2.48 7.59 -16.78
N ARG A 113 -2.27 8.07 -15.55
CA ARG A 113 -1.65 7.34 -14.45
C ARG A 113 -2.53 7.35 -13.21
N ALA A 114 -2.39 6.34 -12.35
CA ALA A 114 -2.99 6.29 -11.04
C ALA A 114 -1.91 6.06 -9.97
N PRO A 115 -1.97 6.74 -8.82
CA PRO A 115 -0.99 6.52 -7.75
C PRO A 115 -1.15 5.10 -7.20
N GLN A 116 -0.02 4.40 -7.03
CA GLN A 116 0.02 3.04 -6.51
C GLN A 116 0.94 2.96 -5.29
N ILE A 117 0.46 2.31 -4.22
CA ILE A 117 1.20 2.05 -2.99
C ILE A 117 1.41 0.53 -2.85
N LEU A 118 2.67 0.12 -2.74
CA LEU A 118 3.07 -1.24 -2.42
C LEU A 118 3.42 -1.31 -0.94
N VAL A 119 2.87 -2.29 -0.24
CA VAL A 119 3.22 -2.60 1.14
C VAL A 119 3.74 -4.03 1.24
N PRO A 120 4.59 -4.37 2.21
CA PRO A 120 5.17 -5.71 2.28
C PRO A 120 4.12 -6.81 2.37
N ASN A 121 3.12 -6.62 3.23
CA ASN A 121 2.12 -7.62 3.56
C ASN A 121 0.78 -6.96 3.94
N PRO A 122 -0.29 -7.74 4.17
CA PRO A 122 -1.59 -7.20 4.54
C PRO A 122 -1.61 -6.34 5.81
N GLY A 123 -0.62 -6.50 6.71
CA GLY A 123 -0.43 -5.65 7.88
C GLY A 123 -0.19 -4.19 7.49
N GLY A 124 0.53 -3.94 6.40
CA GLY A 124 0.72 -2.58 5.88
C GLY A 124 -0.58 -1.93 5.38
N ILE A 125 -1.49 -2.72 4.78
CA ILE A 125 -2.83 -2.25 4.42
C ILE A 125 -3.61 -1.87 5.68
N GLY A 126 -3.54 -2.73 6.71
CA GLY A 126 -4.15 -2.47 8.02
C GLY A 126 -3.62 -1.17 8.65
N PHE A 127 -2.32 -0.94 8.59
CA PHE A 127 -1.69 0.29 9.06
C PHE A 127 -2.22 1.53 8.32
N ILE A 128 -2.22 1.52 6.98
CA ILE A 128 -2.74 2.63 6.17
C ILE A 128 -4.20 2.94 6.51
N ARG A 129 -5.02 1.89 6.64
CA ARG A 129 -6.44 2.02 6.99
C ARG A 129 -6.64 2.70 8.36
N LEU A 130 -5.86 2.29 9.36
CA LEU A 130 -5.91 2.89 10.69
C LEU A 130 -5.37 4.33 10.69
N LEU A 131 -4.27 4.58 9.98
CA LEU A 131 -3.66 5.90 9.88
C LEU A 131 -4.62 6.89 9.21
N GLY A 132 -5.20 6.52 8.07
CA GLY A 132 -6.23 7.31 7.38
C GLY A 132 -7.41 7.61 8.29
N ARG A 133 -7.89 6.60 9.03
CA ARG A 133 -8.98 6.79 9.98
C ARG A 133 -8.64 7.82 11.08
N SER A 134 -7.42 7.76 11.61
CA SER A 134 -6.97 8.59 12.73
C SER A 134 -6.68 10.06 12.37
N THR A 135 -6.48 10.35 11.08
CA THR A 135 -5.99 11.65 10.57
C THR A 135 -7.03 12.43 9.76
N ARG A 136 -7.92 11.76 9.00
CA ARG A 136 -8.80 12.42 8.01
C ARG A 136 -9.75 13.50 8.54
N LEU A 137 -10.11 13.44 9.82
CA LEU A 137 -11.04 14.38 10.47
C LEU A 137 -10.34 15.34 11.46
N ARG A 138 -9.02 15.49 11.37
CA ARG A 138 -8.28 16.41 12.25
C ARG A 138 -8.51 17.86 11.83
N ARG A 139 -8.69 18.73 12.83
CA ARG A 139 -8.83 20.17 12.63
C ARG A 139 -7.47 20.80 12.37
N THR A 140 -7.47 21.80 11.50
CA THR A 140 -6.29 22.58 11.11
C THR A 140 -6.29 23.96 11.78
N ASP A 141 -7.25 24.21 12.66
CA ASP A 141 -7.47 25.45 13.37
C ASP A 141 -7.70 25.21 14.88
N GLY A 142 -7.44 26.23 15.69
CA GLY A 142 -7.65 26.21 17.13
C GLY A 142 -6.50 25.59 17.95
N PRO A 143 -6.71 25.37 19.28
CA PRO A 143 -5.63 25.04 20.23
C PRO A 143 -4.90 23.70 19.99
N HIS A 144 -5.43 22.82 19.13
CA HIS A 144 -4.85 21.51 18.81
C HIS A 144 -4.84 21.26 17.29
N ALA A 145 -4.62 22.33 16.52
CA ALA A 145 -4.49 22.27 15.07
C ALA A 145 -3.34 21.35 14.66
N VAL A 146 -3.56 20.55 13.62
CA VAL A 146 -2.50 19.83 12.90
C VAL A 146 -2.20 20.55 11.59
N ALA A 147 -1.07 20.22 10.95
CA ALA A 147 -0.77 20.71 9.61
C ALA A 147 -1.89 20.34 8.61
N PRO A 148 -2.27 21.23 7.67
CA PRO A 148 -3.33 20.95 6.69
C PRO A 148 -3.12 19.71 5.82
N THR A 149 -1.86 19.32 5.62
CA THR A 149 -1.47 18.11 4.90
C THR A 149 -1.88 16.82 5.63
N VAL A 150 -2.02 16.84 6.96
CA VAL A 150 -2.39 15.67 7.77
C VAL A 150 -3.81 15.15 7.48
N PRO A 151 -4.89 15.96 7.55
CA PRO A 151 -6.22 15.48 7.18
C PRO A 151 -6.34 15.19 5.69
N LEU A 152 -5.63 15.93 4.82
CA LEU A 152 -5.58 15.65 3.38
C LEU A 152 -4.98 14.26 3.10
N LEU A 153 -3.83 13.95 3.70
CA LEU A 153 -3.24 12.62 3.67
C LEU A 153 -4.24 11.58 4.19
N GLY A 154 -4.89 11.88 5.32
CA GLY A 154 -5.88 10.98 5.92
C GLY A 154 -7.01 10.60 4.97
N ASN A 155 -7.50 11.56 4.18
CA ASN A 155 -8.53 11.32 3.15
C ASN A 155 -8.01 10.39 2.06
N TRP A 156 -6.81 10.63 1.54
CA TRP A 156 -6.18 9.77 0.53
C TRP A 156 -5.93 8.36 1.05
N LEU A 157 -5.35 8.20 2.23
CA LEU A 157 -5.10 6.89 2.84
C LEU A 157 -6.39 6.12 3.09
N THR A 158 -7.46 6.81 3.50
CA THR A 158 -8.79 6.20 3.63
C THR A 158 -9.28 5.69 2.28
N TRP A 159 -9.19 6.52 1.24
CA TRP A 159 -9.57 6.12 -0.12
C TRP A 159 -8.77 4.90 -0.60
N PHE A 160 -7.44 4.90 -0.48
CA PHE A 160 -6.60 3.74 -0.84
C PHE A 160 -7.02 2.47 -0.10
N ALA A 161 -7.25 2.57 1.21
CA ALA A 161 -7.66 1.45 2.05
C ALA A 161 -9.06 0.92 1.74
N ASP A 162 -9.97 1.76 1.27
CA ASP A 162 -11.31 1.34 0.82
C ASP A 162 -11.22 0.66 -0.56
N ARG A 163 -10.30 1.12 -1.44
CA ARG A 163 -10.10 0.52 -2.77
C ARG A 163 -9.59 -0.91 -2.72
N THR A 164 -8.97 -1.35 -1.62
CA THR A 164 -8.54 -2.75 -1.48
C THR A 164 -9.69 -3.74 -1.39
N ASP A 165 -10.89 -3.26 -1.05
CA ASP A 165 -12.08 -4.10 -0.93
C ASP A 165 -12.74 -4.36 -2.32
N PHE A 166 -12.28 -3.65 -3.35
CA PHE A 166 -12.71 -3.83 -4.73
C PHE A 166 -11.68 -4.62 -5.54
N PRO A 167 -12.05 -5.80 -6.08
CA PRO A 167 -11.16 -6.58 -6.93
C PRO A 167 -10.63 -5.77 -8.13
N GLY A 168 -9.34 -5.91 -8.42
CA GLY A 168 -8.73 -5.29 -9.60
C GLY A 168 -8.42 -3.79 -9.47
N SER A 169 -8.63 -3.16 -8.31
CA SER A 169 -8.32 -1.73 -8.15
C SER A 169 -6.84 -1.41 -8.37
N GLY A 170 -5.92 -2.27 -7.91
CA GLY A 170 -4.49 -2.12 -8.15
C GLY A 170 -3.82 -0.95 -7.41
N LEU A 171 -4.53 -0.22 -6.55
CA LEU A 171 -4.03 1.06 -5.99
C LEU A 171 -3.23 0.88 -4.69
N LEU A 172 -3.58 -0.11 -3.87
CA LEU A 172 -2.87 -0.46 -2.65
C LEU A 172 -2.68 -1.98 -2.61
N LEU A 173 -1.44 -2.42 -2.75
CA LEU A 173 -1.11 -3.82 -2.98
C LEU A 173 -0.16 -4.36 -1.92
N ALA A 174 -0.50 -5.53 -1.36
CA ALA A 174 0.39 -6.27 -0.49
C ALA A 174 1.27 -7.21 -1.33
N MET A 175 2.58 -7.05 -1.27
CA MET A 175 3.53 -7.82 -2.08
C MET A 175 3.44 -9.31 -1.80
N THR A 176 3.29 -9.72 -0.55
CA THR A 176 3.11 -11.14 -0.23
C THR A 176 1.86 -11.73 -0.87
N ARG A 177 0.74 -10.99 -0.91
CA ARG A 177 -0.48 -11.45 -1.61
C ARG A 177 -0.23 -11.62 -3.10
N LEU A 178 0.33 -10.61 -3.77
CA LEU A 178 0.62 -10.66 -5.21
C LEU A 178 1.51 -11.85 -5.57
N LEU A 179 2.56 -12.08 -4.78
CA LEU A 179 3.49 -13.19 -4.98
C LEU A 179 2.80 -14.53 -4.74
N THR A 180 2.05 -14.70 -3.65
CA THR A 180 1.35 -15.96 -3.36
C THR A 180 0.15 -16.23 -4.27
N ASP A 181 -0.40 -15.20 -4.91
CA ASP A 181 -1.43 -15.34 -5.94
C ASP A 181 -0.83 -15.86 -7.26
N HIS A 182 0.47 -15.65 -7.49
CA HIS A 182 1.17 -16.13 -8.68
C HIS A 182 1.93 -17.43 -8.44
N TRP A 183 2.46 -17.64 -7.24
CA TRP A 183 3.34 -18.74 -6.89
C TRP A 183 2.82 -19.50 -5.67
N ALA A 184 2.77 -20.83 -5.77
CA ALA A 184 2.66 -21.70 -4.62
C ALA A 184 4.05 -22.00 -4.07
N THR A 185 4.25 -21.75 -2.79
CA THR A 185 5.47 -22.11 -2.07
C THR A 185 5.26 -23.37 -1.25
N GLY A 186 6.36 -24.00 -0.82
CA GLY A 186 6.33 -25.07 0.18
C GLY A 186 6.26 -24.54 1.62
N GLN A 187 6.20 -23.23 1.80
CA GLN A 187 6.23 -22.57 3.11
C GLN A 187 4.85 -22.61 3.78
N SER A 188 4.84 -22.46 5.09
CA SER A 188 3.60 -22.26 5.84
C SER A 188 2.94 -20.92 5.48
N PRO A 189 1.62 -20.75 5.73
CA PRO A 189 0.95 -19.46 5.55
C PRO A 189 1.58 -18.31 6.34
N THR A 190 2.16 -18.58 7.51
CA THR A 190 2.82 -17.56 8.35
C THR A 190 4.14 -17.10 7.72
N GLU A 191 4.94 -18.02 7.18
CA GLU A 191 6.17 -17.69 6.46
C GLU A 191 5.85 -16.91 5.17
N ASN A 192 4.82 -17.32 4.43
CA ASN A 192 4.33 -16.59 3.26
C ASN A 192 3.86 -15.16 3.59
N ALA A 193 3.46 -14.87 4.83
CA ALA A 193 3.10 -13.53 5.26
C ALA A 193 4.32 -12.63 5.53
N HIS A 194 5.53 -13.18 5.56
CA HIS A 194 6.78 -12.48 5.77
C HIS A 194 7.53 -12.32 4.45
N LEU A 195 7.52 -11.09 3.89
CA LEU A 195 8.07 -10.83 2.55
C LEU A 195 9.53 -11.29 2.38
N PRO A 196 10.46 -11.06 3.32
CA PRO A 196 11.83 -11.59 3.19
C PRO A 196 11.89 -13.12 3.10
N SER A 197 11.04 -13.83 3.85
CA SER A 197 10.98 -15.30 3.79
C SER A 197 10.44 -15.77 2.44
N LEU A 198 9.48 -15.05 1.88
CA LEU A 198 8.87 -15.38 0.59
C LEU A 198 9.82 -15.18 -0.60
N LEU A 199 10.84 -14.34 -0.45
CA LEU A 199 11.83 -14.02 -1.48
C LEU A 199 13.16 -14.81 -1.33
N ALA A 200 13.28 -15.60 -0.26
CA ALA A 200 14.50 -16.35 0.08
C ALA A 200 14.64 -17.67 -0.67
#